data_AF-A0A4R6SWA6-F1
#
_entry.id   AF-A0A4R6SWA6-F1
#
_cell.length_a   1.000
_cell.length_b   1.000
_cell.length_c   1.000
_cell.angle_alpha   90.00
_cell.angle_beta   90.00
_cell.angle_gamma   90.00
#
_symmetry.space_group_name_H-M   'P 1'
#
loop_
_entity.id
_entity.type
_entity.pdbx_description
1 polymer ?
#
loop_
_entity_poly.entity_id
_entity_poly.type
_entity_poly.pdbx_seq_one_letter_code
_entity_poly.pdbx_strand_id
1 'polypeptide(L)'
;MNKIFSCIIILFLSSNIKAQQFTAVIENKEKTTTLFDYGQPLNTTESNFKNLFENFPLFVSNSGEDLKLISYKYITAIKNEKQIKLYVKKNTEVYDCDGGIMSVLASNDIENNRIKLEFPYENQTNKKIDKFFLKETHDNMEKMTKNINPGDEVYVVKFIANGIKYDFYIFVNPKTKIVLKEGNFLGFSIPLYYADFYSKRKTD
;
A
#
# COMPACT_ATOMS: atom_id res chain seq x y z
N MET A 1 58.64 8.76 -14.88
CA MET A 1 58.07 8.24 -13.63
C MET A 1 56.56 8.49 -13.49
N ASN A 2 55.77 8.54 -14.59
CA ASN A 2 54.37 9.05 -14.58
C ASN A 2 53.25 8.06 -14.95
N LYS A 3 53.55 6.83 -15.39
CA LYS A 3 52.49 5.87 -15.81
C LYS A 3 51.95 5.00 -14.66
N ILE A 4 52.78 4.70 -13.65
CA ILE A 4 52.41 3.81 -12.54
C ILE A 4 51.46 4.52 -11.54
N PHE A 5 51.70 5.81 -11.27
CA PHE A 5 50.81 6.62 -10.42
C PHE A 5 49.39 6.78 -11.01
N SER A 6 49.27 6.86 -12.33
CA SER A 6 47.96 7.00 -12.99
C SER A 6 47.09 5.73 -12.90
N CYS A 7 47.69 4.54 -12.93
CA CYS A 7 46.95 3.28 -12.80
C CYS A 7 46.47 3.02 -11.36
N ILE A 8 47.24 3.44 -10.35
CA ILE A 8 46.87 3.27 -8.94
C ILE A 8 45.68 4.18 -8.58
N ILE A 9 45.64 5.42 -9.07
CA ILE A 9 44.52 6.34 -8.83
C ILE A 9 43.21 5.83 -9.48
N ILE A 10 43.29 5.25 -10.68
CA ILE A 10 42.11 4.67 -11.37
C ILE A 10 41.58 3.44 -10.62
N LEU A 11 42.47 2.59 -10.10
CA LEU A 11 42.06 1.41 -9.32
C LEU A 11 41.36 1.82 -8.02
N PHE A 12 41.88 2.81 -7.28
CA PHE A 12 41.23 3.32 -6.07
C PHE A 12 39.90 4.02 -6.33
N LEU A 13 39.73 4.74 -7.45
CA LEU A 13 38.44 5.34 -7.80
C LEU A 13 37.39 4.27 -8.16
N SER A 14 37.78 3.21 -8.88
CA SER A 14 36.86 2.14 -9.30
C SER A 14 36.36 1.26 -8.15
N SER A 15 37.18 1.04 -7.11
CA SER A 15 36.77 0.27 -5.92
C SER A 15 35.80 1.04 -5.02
N ASN A 16 35.96 2.37 -4.92
CA ASN A 16 35.06 3.22 -4.14
C ASN A 16 33.66 3.32 -4.78
N ILE A 17 33.56 3.37 -6.12
CA ILE A 17 32.28 3.37 -6.82
C ILE A 17 31.52 2.06 -6.60
N LYS A 18 32.20 0.90 -6.69
CA LYS A 18 31.57 -0.41 -6.44
C LYS A 18 31.12 -0.58 -5.00
N ALA A 19 31.91 -0.10 -4.03
CA ALA A 19 31.54 -0.12 -2.62
C ALA A 19 30.31 0.77 -2.34
N GLN A 20 30.27 1.99 -2.88
CA GLN A 20 29.10 2.87 -2.76
C GLN A 20 27.85 2.30 -3.43
N GLN A 21 27.99 1.68 -4.61
CA GLN A 21 26.87 0.99 -5.28
C GLN A 21 26.38 -0.21 -4.44
N PHE A 22 27.28 -0.99 -3.86
CA PHE A 22 26.92 -2.14 -3.03
C PHE A 22 26.26 -1.71 -1.71
N THR A 23 26.77 -0.67 -1.05
CA THR A 23 26.16 -0.08 0.14
C THR A 23 24.79 0.53 -0.17
N ALA A 24 24.65 1.26 -1.30
CA ALA A 24 23.35 1.79 -1.73
C ALA A 24 22.32 0.69 -2.05
N VAL A 25 22.76 -0.44 -2.62
CA VAL A 25 21.90 -1.60 -2.88
C VAL A 25 21.45 -2.28 -1.58
N ILE A 26 22.31 -2.36 -0.56
CA ILE A 26 21.95 -2.91 0.75
C ILE A 26 21.02 -1.95 1.51
N GLU A 27 21.29 -0.65 1.50
CA GLU A 27 20.45 0.35 2.15
C GLU A 27 19.04 0.44 1.50
N ASN A 28 18.94 0.26 0.18
CA ASN A 28 17.67 0.18 -0.54
C ASN A 28 16.89 -1.12 -0.30
N LYS A 29 17.53 -2.19 0.21
CA LYS A 29 16.82 -3.43 0.58
C LYS A 29 16.01 -3.25 1.86
N GLU A 30 16.41 -2.36 2.76
CA GLU A 30 15.71 -2.11 4.04
C GLU A 30 14.69 -0.98 3.94
N LYS A 31 14.82 -0.06 2.97
CA LYS A 31 13.85 1.01 2.74
C LYS A 31 12.55 0.45 2.16
N THR A 32 11.42 0.87 2.72
CA THR A 32 10.09 0.55 2.21
C THR A 32 9.33 1.81 1.81
N THR A 33 8.35 1.64 0.94
CA THR A 33 7.40 2.65 0.49
C THR A 33 5.98 2.06 0.51
N THR A 34 4.99 2.80 0.05
CA THR A 34 3.61 2.31 -0.15
C THR A 34 3.12 2.67 -1.55
N LEU A 35 1.97 2.12 -1.94
CA LEU A 35 1.30 2.55 -3.17
C LEU A 35 0.95 4.04 -3.18
N PHE A 36 0.77 4.65 -2.01
CA PHE A 36 0.45 6.08 -1.85
C PHE A 36 1.70 6.96 -1.93
N ASP A 37 2.80 6.51 -1.34
CA ASP A 37 4.00 7.34 -1.13
C ASP A 37 4.95 7.33 -2.34
N TYR A 38 4.94 6.26 -3.15
CA TYR A 38 5.85 6.13 -4.30
C TYR A 38 5.38 6.94 -5.52
N GLY A 39 6.30 7.63 -6.20
CA GLY A 39 6.01 8.37 -7.42
C GLY A 39 5.99 9.89 -7.21
N GLN A 40 4.84 10.53 -7.42
CA GLN A 40 4.74 12.00 -7.35
C GLN A 40 4.91 12.51 -5.91
N PRO A 41 5.52 13.69 -5.71
CA PRO A 41 5.58 14.32 -4.40
C PRO A 41 4.20 14.56 -3.77
N LEU A 42 4.08 14.30 -2.47
CA LEU A 42 2.84 14.45 -1.69
C LEU A 42 2.54 15.90 -1.33
N ASN A 43 2.47 16.78 -2.33
CA ASN A 43 2.17 18.20 -2.15
C ASN A 43 0.68 18.43 -1.80
N THR A 44 -0.20 17.54 -2.24
CA THR A 44 -1.62 17.56 -1.92
C THR A 44 -2.06 16.18 -1.44
N THR A 45 -3.20 16.13 -0.75
CA THR A 45 -3.79 14.84 -0.36
C THR A 45 -4.13 14.01 -1.60
N GLU A 46 -4.58 14.66 -2.67
CA GLU A 46 -4.93 14.03 -3.95
C GLU A 46 -3.74 13.30 -4.59
N SER A 47 -2.50 13.80 -4.42
CA SER A 47 -1.29 13.14 -4.92
C SER A 47 -1.18 11.69 -4.44
N ASN A 48 -1.58 11.38 -3.20
CA ASN A 48 -1.58 10.01 -2.68
C ASN A 48 -2.45 9.07 -3.53
N PHE A 49 -3.61 9.55 -3.98
CA PHE A 49 -4.56 8.74 -4.72
C PHE A 49 -4.17 8.61 -6.19
N LYS A 50 -3.54 9.64 -6.77
CA LYS A 50 -2.89 9.54 -8.09
C LYS A 50 -1.80 8.48 -8.07
N ASN A 51 -0.91 8.56 -7.07
CA ASN A 51 0.13 7.55 -6.84
C ASN A 51 -0.50 6.16 -6.67
N LEU A 52 -1.52 5.99 -5.82
CA LEU A 52 -2.20 4.72 -5.64
C LEU A 52 -2.67 4.12 -6.97
N PHE A 53 -3.40 4.89 -7.78
CA PHE A 53 -3.98 4.40 -9.03
C PHE A 53 -2.94 4.12 -10.12
N GLU A 54 -1.84 4.89 -10.17
CA GLU A 54 -0.73 4.63 -11.09
C GLU A 54 0.12 3.43 -10.66
N ASN A 55 0.33 3.25 -9.36
CA ASN A 55 1.20 2.24 -8.78
C ASN A 55 0.51 0.88 -8.68
N PHE A 56 -0.80 0.85 -8.41
CA PHE A 56 -1.56 -0.39 -8.23
C PHE A 56 -1.36 -1.40 -9.37
N PRO A 57 -1.58 -1.08 -10.67
CA PRO A 57 -1.40 -2.03 -11.76
C PRO A 57 0.08 -2.37 -12.05
N LEU A 58 1.04 -1.70 -11.41
CA LEU A 58 2.47 -1.99 -11.55
C LEU A 58 2.94 -2.97 -10.48
N PHE A 59 2.54 -2.72 -9.22
CA PHE A 59 3.06 -3.47 -8.08
C PHE A 59 2.15 -4.59 -7.61
N VAL A 60 0.85 -4.55 -7.89
CA VAL A 60 -0.09 -5.58 -7.41
C VAL A 60 -0.36 -6.58 -8.52
N SER A 61 0.13 -7.81 -8.43
CA SER A 61 -0.25 -8.85 -9.39
C SER A 61 -1.69 -9.24 -9.14
N ASN A 62 -2.53 -8.95 -10.13
CA ASN A 62 -3.88 -9.47 -10.20
C ASN A 62 -3.88 -10.57 -11.27
N SER A 63 -3.63 -11.81 -10.84
CA SER A 63 -3.75 -12.99 -11.68
C SER A 63 -5.23 -13.36 -11.83
N GLY A 64 -5.94 -12.60 -12.67
CA GLY A 64 -7.32 -12.86 -13.09
C GLY A 64 -8.35 -12.04 -12.33
N GLU A 65 -8.84 -10.94 -12.91
CA GLU A 65 -10.08 -10.16 -12.59
C GLU A 65 -10.51 -9.92 -11.12
N ASP A 66 -9.73 -10.32 -10.12
CA ASP A 66 -10.18 -10.50 -8.75
C ASP A 66 -10.12 -9.22 -7.93
N LEU A 67 -9.28 -8.23 -8.31
CA LEU A 67 -9.26 -6.90 -7.70
C LEU A 67 -9.00 -5.78 -8.73
N LYS A 68 -9.92 -4.82 -8.83
CA LYS A 68 -9.79 -3.65 -9.73
C LYS A 68 -10.18 -2.35 -9.03
N LEU A 69 -9.26 -1.39 -8.96
CA LEU A 69 -9.58 -0.02 -8.54
C LEU A 69 -10.41 0.69 -9.63
N ILE A 70 -11.49 1.35 -9.23
CA ILE A 70 -12.42 2.04 -10.14
C ILE A 70 -12.24 3.56 -10.08
N SER A 71 -12.34 4.13 -8.88
CA SER A 71 -12.31 5.59 -8.69
C SER A 71 -11.99 5.94 -7.25
N TYR A 72 -11.56 7.17 -7.02
CA TYR A 72 -11.47 7.75 -5.67
C TYR A 72 -12.20 9.09 -5.61
N LYS A 73 -12.72 9.46 -4.44
CA LYS A 73 -13.41 10.73 -4.24
C LYS A 73 -13.26 11.24 -2.79
N TYR A 74 -12.99 12.53 -2.63
CA TYR A 74 -13.06 13.20 -1.33
C TYR A 74 -14.51 13.21 -0.78
N ILE A 75 -14.66 12.86 0.49
CA ILE A 75 -15.95 12.81 1.19
C ILE A 75 -16.12 13.98 2.15
N THR A 76 -15.24 14.10 3.14
CA THR A 76 -15.34 15.10 4.21
C THR A 76 -14.05 15.16 5.02
N ALA A 77 -13.86 16.21 5.79
CA ALA A 77 -13.00 16.18 6.97
C ALA A 77 -13.79 15.61 8.17
N ILE A 78 -13.14 14.81 9.00
CA ILE A 78 -13.71 14.24 10.23
C ILE A 78 -14.01 15.37 11.21
N LYS A 79 -15.24 15.42 11.70
CA LYS A 79 -15.69 16.45 12.65
C LYS A 79 -15.55 16.01 14.10
N ASN A 80 -15.72 14.72 14.39
CA ASN A 80 -15.76 14.18 15.74
C ASN A 80 -15.61 12.65 15.73
N GLU A 81 -15.45 12.08 16.93
CA GLU A 81 -15.32 10.63 17.13
C GLU A 81 -16.50 9.81 16.61
N LYS A 82 -17.72 10.35 16.60
CA LYS A 82 -18.88 9.63 16.04
C LYS A 82 -18.69 9.39 14.53
N GLN A 83 -18.14 10.37 13.82
CA GLN A 83 -17.81 10.21 12.39
C GLN A 83 -16.66 9.23 12.17
N ILE A 84 -15.65 9.21 13.06
CA ILE A 84 -14.57 8.22 13.01
C ILE A 84 -15.16 6.81 13.06
N LYS A 85 -15.93 6.53 14.11
CA LYS A 85 -16.59 5.22 14.30
C LYS A 85 -17.48 4.85 13.13
N LEU A 86 -18.20 5.82 12.55
CA LEU A 86 -19.06 5.59 11.39
C LEU A 86 -18.26 5.11 10.17
N TYR A 87 -17.21 5.84 9.76
CA TYR A 87 -16.44 5.49 8.57
C TYR A 87 -15.57 4.25 8.75
N VAL A 88 -15.00 4.07 9.95
CA VAL A 88 -14.28 2.82 10.31
C VAL A 88 -15.24 1.64 10.26
N LYS A 89 -16.47 1.76 10.79
CA LYS A 89 -17.49 0.71 10.68
C LYS A 89 -17.86 0.42 9.23
N LYS A 90 -17.98 1.43 8.36
CA LYS A 90 -18.24 1.17 6.94
C LYS A 90 -17.14 0.37 6.25
N ASN A 91 -15.88 0.51 6.68
CA ASN A 91 -14.82 -0.37 6.19
C ASN A 91 -15.04 -1.83 6.63
N THR A 92 -15.69 -2.08 7.77
CA THR A 92 -16.03 -3.46 8.20
C THR A 92 -17.07 -4.13 7.31
N GLU A 93 -17.94 -3.37 6.64
CA GLU A 93 -18.92 -3.91 5.68
C GLU A 93 -18.24 -4.52 4.44
N VAL A 94 -16.99 -4.13 4.14
CA VAL A 94 -16.17 -4.81 3.13
C VAL A 94 -15.83 -6.24 3.57
N TYR A 95 -15.69 -6.47 4.88
CA TYR A 95 -15.35 -7.76 5.47
C TYR A 95 -16.58 -8.61 5.83
N ASP A 96 -17.80 -8.08 5.67
CA ASP A 96 -19.07 -8.73 5.98
C ASP A 96 -20.01 -8.60 4.77
N CYS A 97 -19.79 -9.46 3.77
CA CYS A 97 -20.56 -9.49 2.54
C CYS A 97 -21.54 -10.68 2.56
N ASP A 98 -22.85 -10.43 2.45
CA ASP A 98 -23.98 -11.38 2.29
C ASP A 98 -23.65 -12.87 2.53
N GLY A 99 -23.21 -13.24 3.75
CA GLY A 99 -22.94 -14.63 4.14
C GLY A 99 -21.47 -15.10 4.09
N GLY A 100 -20.48 -14.21 4.04
CA GLY A 100 -19.04 -14.56 4.08
C GLY A 100 -18.12 -13.46 4.61
N ILE A 101 -16.92 -13.85 5.07
CA ILE A 101 -15.85 -12.94 5.51
C ILE A 101 -14.86 -12.76 4.36
N MET A 102 -14.58 -11.51 3.98
CA MET A 102 -13.56 -11.20 2.96
C MET A 102 -12.28 -10.72 3.65
N SER A 103 -11.22 -11.53 3.64
CA SER A 103 -9.89 -11.10 4.12
C SER A 103 -9.08 -10.47 2.98
N VAL A 104 -8.01 -9.74 3.30
CA VAL A 104 -7.01 -9.31 2.30
C VAL A 104 -5.68 -9.89 2.71
N LEU A 105 -5.20 -10.88 1.96
CA LEU A 105 -3.88 -11.46 2.15
C LEU A 105 -2.92 -10.81 1.16
N ALA A 106 -1.92 -10.09 1.67
CA ALA A 106 -0.82 -9.56 0.88
C ALA A 106 0.36 -10.53 0.97
N SER A 107 0.81 -11.02 -0.18
CA SER A 107 1.99 -11.89 -0.28
C SER A 107 2.89 -11.47 -1.43
N ASN A 108 4.15 -11.93 -1.42
CA ASN A 108 5.06 -11.69 -2.53
C ASN A 108 4.75 -12.66 -3.67
N ASP A 109 4.42 -12.13 -4.84
CA ASP A 109 4.41 -12.87 -6.10
C ASP A 109 5.83 -12.88 -6.66
N ILE A 110 6.58 -13.91 -6.29
CA ILE A 110 8.01 -14.05 -6.64
C ILE A 110 8.19 -14.18 -8.15
N GLU A 111 7.27 -14.85 -8.85
CA GLU A 111 7.35 -15.12 -10.28
C GLU A 111 7.19 -13.83 -11.09
N ASN A 112 6.19 -13.01 -10.74
CA ASN A 112 5.95 -11.74 -11.42
C ASN A 112 6.66 -10.56 -10.77
N ASN A 113 7.39 -10.80 -9.68
CA ASN A 113 8.10 -9.82 -8.85
C ASN A 113 7.17 -8.71 -8.30
N ARG A 114 5.92 -9.08 -8.00
CA ARG A 114 4.82 -8.19 -7.59
C ARG A 114 4.29 -8.59 -6.22
N ILE A 115 3.26 -7.89 -5.76
CA ILE A 115 2.51 -8.20 -4.55
C ILE A 115 1.19 -8.80 -4.97
N LYS A 116 0.90 -10.02 -4.54
CA LYS A 116 -0.40 -10.64 -4.74
C LYS A 116 -1.32 -10.19 -3.62
N LEU A 117 -2.48 -9.65 -3.98
CA LEU A 117 -3.58 -9.41 -3.04
C LEU A 117 -4.66 -10.46 -3.30
N GLU A 118 -4.93 -11.30 -2.30
CA GLU A 118 -5.98 -12.31 -2.37
C GLU A 118 -7.16 -11.90 -1.50
N PHE A 119 -8.37 -12.06 -2.05
CA PHE A 119 -9.65 -11.83 -1.37
C PHE A 119 -10.35 -13.16 -1.19
N PRO A 120 -9.88 -14.04 -0.26
CA PRO A 120 -10.54 -15.30 -0.01
C PRO A 120 -11.98 -15.02 0.43
N TYR A 121 -12.92 -15.65 -0.28
CA TYR A 121 -14.33 -15.65 0.06
C TYR A 121 -14.67 -17.03 0.62
N GLU A 122 -15.02 -17.07 1.91
CA GLU A 122 -15.53 -18.29 2.54
C GLU A 122 -17.01 -18.12 2.88
N ASN A 123 -17.84 -19.04 2.37
CA ASN A 123 -19.24 -19.16 2.80
C ASN A 123 -19.28 -19.55 4.29
N GLN A 124 -20.14 -18.90 5.08
CA GLN A 124 -20.34 -19.04 6.54
C GLN A 124 -20.60 -20.47 7.10
N THR A 125 -20.54 -21.52 6.29
CA THR A 125 -20.76 -22.90 6.75
C THR A 125 -19.61 -23.46 7.59
N ASN A 126 -18.41 -22.85 7.58
CA ASN A 126 -17.23 -23.26 8.37
C ASN A 126 -16.94 -22.33 9.57
N LYS A 127 -17.76 -22.42 10.63
CA LYS A 127 -17.73 -21.62 11.88
C LYS A 127 -16.39 -21.44 12.63
N LYS A 128 -15.31 -22.14 12.27
CA LYS A 128 -14.00 -22.04 12.96
C LYS A 128 -13.11 -20.92 12.42
N ILE A 129 -13.27 -20.57 11.15
CA ILE A 129 -12.46 -19.54 10.49
C ILE A 129 -12.95 -18.12 10.89
N ASP A 130 -14.23 -17.99 11.26
CA ASP A 130 -14.84 -16.76 11.76
C ASP A 130 -14.08 -16.09 12.91
N LYS A 131 -13.63 -16.83 13.93
CA LYS A 131 -13.15 -16.18 15.17
C LYS A 131 -11.81 -15.46 15.00
N PHE A 132 -10.91 -15.97 14.15
CA PHE A 132 -9.61 -15.36 13.92
C PHE A 132 -9.76 -14.08 13.09
N PHE A 133 -10.47 -14.15 11.97
CA PHE A 133 -10.68 -12.99 11.10
C PHE A 133 -11.55 -11.92 11.76
N LEU A 134 -12.58 -12.28 12.52
CA LEU A 134 -13.35 -11.31 13.29
C LEU A 134 -12.48 -10.60 14.33
N LYS A 135 -11.55 -11.31 14.98
CA LYS A 135 -10.60 -10.70 15.91
C LYS A 135 -9.63 -9.76 15.19
N GLU A 136 -9.06 -10.19 14.07
CA GLU A 136 -8.15 -9.36 13.29
C GLU A 136 -8.84 -8.10 12.75
N THR A 137 -10.05 -8.23 12.22
CA THR A 137 -10.88 -7.09 11.80
C THR A 137 -11.13 -6.17 12.98
N HIS A 138 -11.51 -6.68 14.15
CA HIS A 138 -11.73 -5.87 15.34
C HIS A 138 -10.46 -5.13 15.78
N ASP A 139 -9.32 -5.84 15.86
CA ASP A 139 -8.03 -5.27 16.25
C ASP A 139 -7.59 -4.16 15.25
N ASN A 140 -7.83 -4.37 13.95
CA ASN A 140 -7.55 -3.37 12.91
C ASN A 140 -8.46 -2.15 13.04
N MET A 141 -9.76 -2.33 13.32
CA MET A 141 -10.69 -1.22 13.53
C MET A 141 -10.35 -0.40 14.77
N GLU A 142 -9.92 -1.06 15.84
CA GLU A 142 -9.49 -0.38 17.06
C GLU A 142 -8.24 0.48 16.81
N LYS A 143 -7.25 -0.08 16.10
CA LYS A 143 -6.04 0.66 15.68
C LYS A 143 -6.39 1.84 14.78
N MET A 144 -7.26 1.65 13.79
CA MET A 144 -7.74 2.74 12.93
C MET A 144 -8.37 3.86 13.76
N THR A 145 -9.33 3.51 14.62
CA THR A 145 -10.07 4.48 15.42
C THR A 145 -9.15 5.32 16.32
N LYS A 146 -8.11 4.70 16.90
CA LYS A 146 -7.14 5.36 17.77
C LYS A 146 -6.24 6.36 17.05
N ASN A 147 -5.99 6.15 15.75
CA ASN A 147 -5.03 6.94 14.98
C ASN A 147 -5.67 8.00 14.08
N ILE A 148 -7.01 8.04 14.00
CA ILE A 148 -7.76 9.07 13.28
C ILE A 148 -8.08 10.21 14.23
N ASN A 149 -7.90 11.44 13.75
CA ASN A 149 -8.19 12.66 14.50
C ASN A 149 -9.30 13.49 13.83
N PRO A 150 -10.07 14.26 14.62
CA PRO A 150 -10.85 15.36 14.06
C PRO A 150 -9.97 16.29 13.20
N GLY A 151 -10.44 16.57 11.98
CA GLY A 151 -9.70 17.30 10.95
C GLY A 151 -9.11 16.40 9.86
N ASP A 152 -8.93 15.09 10.09
CA ASP A 152 -8.43 14.19 9.05
C ASP A 152 -9.40 14.11 7.85
N GLU A 153 -8.85 14.10 6.64
CA GLU A 153 -9.63 14.00 5.41
C GLU A 153 -10.01 12.54 5.14
N VAL A 154 -11.24 12.34 4.67
CA VAL A 154 -11.79 11.04 4.29
C VAL A 154 -11.98 11.01 2.78
N TYR A 155 -11.41 9.99 2.14
CA TYR A 155 -11.65 9.65 0.75
C TYR A 155 -12.30 8.28 0.67
N VAL A 156 -13.20 8.10 -0.29
CA VAL A 156 -13.68 6.76 -0.66
C VAL A 156 -12.90 6.29 -1.88
N VAL A 157 -12.42 5.06 -1.84
CA VAL A 157 -11.90 4.31 -2.99
C VAL A 157 -12.94 3.25 -3.33
N LYS A 158 -13.42 3.30 -4.57
CA LYS A 158 -14.32 2.29 -5.12
C LYS A 158 -13.48 1.24 -5.84
N PHE A 159 -13.75 -0.02 -5.58
CA PHE A 159 -13.07 -1.14 -6.23
C PHE A 159 -14.03 -2.30 -6.49
N ILE A 160 -13.66 -3.17 -7.41
CA ILE A 160 -14.31 -4.47 -7.62
C ILE A 160 -13.41 -5.53 -7.01
N ALA A 161 -13.96 -6.41 -6.17
CA ALA A 161 -13.30 -7.65 -5.80
C ALA A 161 -14.22 -8.85 -6.04
N ASN A 162 -13.71 -9.92 -6.65
CA ASN A 162 -14.51 -11.12 -7.00
C ASN A 162 -15.84 -10.78 -7.74
N GLY A 163 -15.81 -9.76 -8.62
CA GLY A 163 -17.00 -9.27 -9.33
C GLY A 163 -17.96 -8.37 -8.53
N ILE A 164 -17.75 -8.18 -7.23
CA ILE A 164 -18.58 -7.37 -6.35
C ILE A 164 -17.95 -5.98 -6.17
N LYS A 165 -18.77 -4.92 -6.17
CA LYS A 165 -18.32 -3.54 -5.95
C LYS A 165 -18.31 -3.19 -4.46
N TYR A 166 -17.22 -2.59 -4.02
CA TYR A 166 -17.01 -2.17 -2.65
C TYR A 166 -16.56 -0.71 -2.56
N ASP A 167 -16.89 -0.09 -1.43
CA ASP A 167 -16.43 1.23 -1.03
C ASP A 167 -15.51 1.08 0.19
N PHE A 168 -14.28 1.57 0.09
CA PHE A 168 -13.33 1.62 1.21
C PHE A 168 -12.92 3.05 1.52
N TYR A 169 -13.00 3.40 2.80
CA TYR A 169 -12.73 4.74 3.31
C TYR A 169 -11.28 4.84 3.80
N ILE A 170 -10.54 5.77 3.21
CA ILE A 170 -9.15 6.05 3.51
C ILE A 170 -9.06 7.39 4.23
N PHE A 171 -8.29 7.41 5.31
CA PHE A 171 -8.07 8.58 6.15
C PHE A 171 -6.70 9.17 5.87
N VAL A 172 -6.63 10.49 5.70
CA VAL A 172 -5.38 11.20 5.41
C VAL A 172 -5.24 12.39 6.34
N ASN A 173 -4.08 12.54 6.94
CA ASN A 173 -3.78 13.75 7.69
C ASN A 173 -3.57 14.93 6.72
N PRO A 174 -4.40 16.00 6.76
CA PRO A 174 -4.30 17.08 5.79
C PRO A 174 -3.07 17.95 5.96
N LYS A 175 -2.35 17.88 7.09
CA LYS A 175 -1.14 18.68 7.32
C LYS A 175 0.09 17.96 6.77
N THR A 176 0.25 16.68 7.10
CA THR A 176 1.41 15.88 6.68
C THR A 176 1.21 15.21 5.33
N LYS A 177 -0.04 15.15 4.84
CA LYS A 177 -0.47 14.40 3.64
C LYS A 177 -0.28 12.89 3.76
N ILE A 178 0.04 12.38 4.95
CA ILE A 178 0.27 10.96 5.19
C ILE A 178 -1.07 10.22 5.31
N VAL A 179 -1.19 9.15 4.53
CA VAL A 179 -2.30 8.20 4.61
C VAL A 179 -2.15 7.31 5.84
N LEU A 180 -3.24 7.09 6.57
CA LEU A 180 -3.28 6.12 7.65
C LEU A 180 -3.08 4.70 7.09
N LYS A 181 -2.07 3.99 7.62
CA LYS A 181 -1.67 2.66 7.14
C LYS A 181 -2.34 1.54 7.94
N GLU A 182 -2.54 1.74 9.24
CA GLU A 182 -3.18 0.75 10.10
C GLU A 182 -4.61 0.45 9.62
N GLY A 183 -4.93 -0.84 9.46
CA GLY A 183 -6.25 -1.29 8.97
C GLY A 183 -6.58 -0.90 7.52
N ASN A 184 -5.67 -0.24 6.81
CA ASN A 184 -5.80 0.06 5.40
C ASN A 184 -5.16 -1.06 4.58
N PHE A 185 -5.98 -1.90 3.94
CA PHE A 185 -5.48 -3.04 3.17
C PHE A 185 -4.66 -2.65 1.93
N LEU A 186 -4.72 -1.38 1.49
CA LEU A 186 -3.89 -0.82 0.42
C LEU A 186 -2.61 -0.15 0.97
N GLY A 187 -2.48 -0.04 2.29
CA GLY A 187 -1.38 0.63 3.00
C GLY A 187 -0.18 -0.25 3.30
N PHE A 188 -0.06 -1.41 2.66
CA PHE A 188 1.06 -2.33 2.87
C PHE A 188 2.40 -1.73 2.42
N SER A 189 3.47 -2.20 3.05
CA SER A 189 4.82 -1.79 2.74
C SER A 189 5.38 -2.54 1.53
N ILE A 190 5.99 -1.81 0.61
CA ILE A 190 6.66 -2.32 -0.60
C ILE A 190 8.15 -2.03 -0.44
N PRO A 191 9.04 -3.02 -0.56
CA PRO A 191 10.47 -2.76 -0.62
C PRO A 191 10.82 -1.77 -1.75
N LEU A 192 11.59 -0.72 -1.45
CA LEU A 192 11.85 0.38 -2.37
C LEU A 192 12.60 -0.08 -3.63
N TYR A 193 13.47 -1.07 -3.51
CA TYR A 193 14.16 -1.66 -4.66
C TYR A 193 13.20 -2.32 -5.67
N TYR A 194 12.05 -2.86 -5.23
CA TYR A 194 11.01 -3.31 -6.15
C TYR A 194 10.40 -2.12 -6.87
N ALA A 195 10.10 -1.05 -6.13
CA ALA A 195 9.51 0.16 -6.69
C ALA A 195 10.36 0.76 -7.83
N ASP A 196 11.67 0.87 -7.60
CA ASP A 196 12.64 1.43 -8.55
C ASP A 196 12.91 0.55 -9.78
N PHE A 197 12.70 -0.76 -9.67
CA PHE A 197 12.83 -1.66 -10.81
C PHE A 197 11.71 -1.44 -11.84
N TYR A 198 10.48 -1.21 -11.39
CA TYR A 198 9.33 -1.01 -12.27
C TYR A 198 9.25 0.40 -12.85
N SER A 199 9.67 1.43 -12.12
CA SER A 199 9.66 2.81 -12.65
C SER A 199 10.58 2.97 -13.86
N LYS A 200 11.73 2.28 -13.87
CA LYS A 200 12.69 2.30 -14.99
C LYS A 200 12.16 1.64 -16.27
N ARG A 201 11.28 0.64 -16.16
CA ARG A 201 10.64 0.01 -17.35
C ARG A 201 9.56 0.87 -18.00
N LYS A 202 9.17 1.99 -17.39
CA LYS A 202 8.15 2.92 -17.92
C LYS A 202 8.75 3.94 -18.90
N THR A 203 10.07 4.06 -18.95
CA THR A 203 10.82 5.03 -19.78
C THR A 203 11.49 4.40 -21.02
N ASP A 204 11.38 3.09 -21.18
CA ASP A 204 11.82 2.33 -22.36
C ASP A 204 10.61 1.96 -23.24
#